data_AF-A0A947HYY4-F1
#
_entry.id   AF-A0A947HYY4-F1
#
_cell.length_a   1.000
_cell.length_b   1.000
_cell.length_c   1.000
_cell.angle_alpha   90.00
_cell.angle_beta   90.00
_cell.angle_gamma   90.00
#
_symmetry.space_group_name_H-M   'P 1'
#
loop_
_entity.id
_entity.type
_entity.pdbx_description
1 polymer ?
#
loop_
_entity_poly.entity_id
_entity_poly.type
_entity_poly.pdbx_seq_one_letter_code
_entity_poly.pdbx_strand_id
1 'polypeptide(L)'
;MQKSLSRKTAKLAHRKTKHVCGLCGSSNKRLTKTECCNNWICDDEDEYVVFSYARNSCARNHRRFTLCGYHECEEHKGDWQTCKKCLESFKHEMEMYVWYGTNEYNFSKLENPPSFQPTHCGKCGKHIVLPEGGYSVLHGEYRCDGCPISDKERDEIIKPHRGGKKR
;
A
#
# COMPACT_ATOMS: atom_id res chain seq x y z
N MET A 1 5.67 12.90 -63.77
CA MET A 1 4.53 12.17 -63.16
C MET A 1 4.74 12.05 -61.66
N GLN A 2 4.16 12.98 -60.89
CA GLN A 2 4.15 12.90 -59.43
C GLN A 2 3.09 11.88 -59.00
N LYS A 3 3.50 10.69 -58.56
CA LYS A 3 2.57 9.72 -57.95
C LYS A 3 2.56 9.92 -56.44
N SER A 4 1.49 10.56 -56.00
CA SER A 4 0.98 10.57 -54.64
C SER A 4 0.70 9.14 -54.15
N LEU A 5 1.56 8.62 -53.28
CA LEU A 5 1.30 7.45 -52.44
C LEU A 5 1.99 7.76 -51.10
N SER A 6 1.36 7.87 -49.94
CA SER A 6 -0.04 7.85 -49.55
C SER A 6 -0.02 8.37 -48.11
N ARG A 7 -0.70 9.47 -47.79
CA ARG A 7 -0.86 9.95 -46.40
C ARG A 7 -1.49 8.89 -45.46
N LYS A 8 -1.99 7.76 -45.99
CA LYS A 8 -2.56 6.66 -45.22
C LYS A 8 -1.51 5.74 -44.56
N THR A 9 -0.30 5.60 -45.09
CA THR A 9 0.75 4.75 -44.47
C THR A 9 1.45 5.44 -43.29
N ALA A 10 1.61 6.77 -43.32
CA ALA A 10 2.12 7.53 -42.17
C ALA A 10 1.14 7.58 -40.98
N LYS A 11 -0.18 7.47 -41.24
CA LYS A 11 -1.22 7.49 -40.20
C LYS A 11 -1.31 6.17 -39.40
N LEU A 12 -0.79 5.08 -39.94
CA LEU A 12 -0.70 3.76 -39.28
C LEU A 12 0.58 3.60 -38.45
N ALA A 13 1.65 4.35 -38.76
CA ALA A 13 2.93 4.29 -38.06
C ALA A 13 3.02 5.18 -36.80
N HIS A 14 2.03 6.05 -36.55
CA HIS A 14 1.96 6.90 -35.35
C HIS A 14 0.81 6.53 -34.41
N ARG A 15 0.40 5.26 -34.37
CA ARG A 15 -0.38 4.80 -33.22
C ARG A 15 0.59 4.63 -32.04
N LYS A 16 1.05 5.75 -31.46
CA LYS A 16 1.67 5.75 -30.13
C LYS A 16 0.76 4.86 -29.27
N THR A 17 1.30 3.75 -28.78
CA THR A 17 0.59 2.91 -27.84
C THR A 17 0.25 3.82 -26.67
N LYS A 18 -1.01 4.27 -26.60
CA LYS A 18 -1.47 5.13 -25.52
C LYS A 18 -1.28 4.29 -24.26
N HIS A 19 -0.40 4.73 -23.37
CA HIS A 19 -0.23 4.05 -22.09
C HIS A 19 -1.58 3.99 -21.37
N VAL A 20 -1.79 2.93 -20.61
CA VAL A 20 -2.97 2.72 -19.78
C VAL A 20 -2.50 2.53 -18.36
N CYS A 21 -3.34 2.90 -17.39
CA CYS A 21 -3.05 2.61 -15.99
C CYS A 21 -3.03 1.09 -15.80
N GLY A 22 -1.92 0.56 -15.29
CA GLY A 22 -1.77 -0.86 -15.04
C GLY A 22 -2.61 -1.39 -13.86
N LEU A 23 -3.17 -0.51 -13.02
CA LEU A 23 -4.03 -0.90 -11.89
C LEU A 23 -5.53 -0.87 -12.25
N CYS A 24 -6.01 0.24 -12.82
CA CYS A 24 -7.44 0.39 -13.14
C CYS A 24 -7.78 0.24 -14.64
N GLY A 25 -6.78 0.05 -15.50
CA GLY A 25 -6.97 -0.08 -16.95
C GLY A 25 -7.34 1.22 -17.68
N SER A 26 -7.49 2.34 -16.99
CA SER A 26 -7.93 3.59 -17.61
C SER A 26 -6.90 4.12 -18.60
N SER A 27 -7.37 4.45 -19.81
CA SER A 27 -6.61 5.16 -20.84
C SER A 27 -6.99 6.64 -20.94
N ASN A 28 -7.93 7.11 -20.12
CA ASN A 28 -8.51 8.46 -20.21
C ASN A 28 -8.08 9.38 -19.06
N LYS A 29 -7.35 8.86 -18.07
CA LYS A 29 -6.80 9.65 -16.95
C LYS A 29 -5.37 10.11 -17.26
N ARG A 30 -4.91 11.14 -16.53
CA ARG A 30 -3.48 11.48 -16.48
C ARG A 30 -2.71 10.29 -15.94
N LEU A 31 -1.54 10.01 -16.51
CA LEU A 31 -0.70 8.89 -16.11
C LEU A 31 0.68 9.38 -15.70
N THR A 32 1.22 8.75 -14.66
CA THR A 32 2.59 8.89 -14.21
C THR A 32 3.26 7.51 -14.18
N LYS A 33 4.59 7.50 -14.14
CA LYS A 33 5.38 6.27 -14.06
C LYS A 33 5.90 6.12 -12.63
N THR A 34 5.71 4.94 -12.04
CA THR A 34 6.19 4.68 -10.68
C THR A 34 7.71 4.63 -10.63
N GLU A 35 8.30 5.23 -9.60
CA GLU A 35 9.75 5.20 -9.37
C GLU A 35 10.21 3.80 -8.98
N CYS A 36 9.47 3.14 -8.07
CA CYS A 36 9.82 1.83 -7.51
C CYS A 36 9.80 0.66 -8.51
N CYS A 37 8.93 0.67 -9.52
CA CYS A 37 8.74 -0.48 -10.42
C CYS A 37 8.47 -0.13 -11.87
N ASN A 38 8.60 1.14 -12.27
CA ASN A 38 8.54 1.60 -13.65
C ASN A 38 7.22 1.27 -14.39
N ASN A 39 6.09 1.17 -13.67
CA ASN A 39 4.77 0.91 -14.26
C ASN A 39 3.99 2.22 -14.45
N TRP A 40 3.19 2.28 -15.51
CA TRP A 40 2.28 3.41 -15.74
C TRP A 40 1.02 3.27 -14.89
N ILE A 41 0.72 4.28 -14.08
CA ILE A 41 -0.50 4.34 -13.26
C ILE A 41 -1.14 5.73 -13.34
N CYS A 42 -2.37 5.87 -12.84
CA CYS A 42 -3.00 7.18 -12.77
C CYS A 42 -2.18 8.15 -11.92
N ASP A 43 -2.06 9.39 -12.39
CA ASP A 43 -1.47 10.51 -11.66
C ASP A 43 -2.60 11.28 -10.94
N ASP A 44 -3.04 10.70 -9.83
CA ASP A 44 -4.28 11.09 -9.12
C ASP A 44 -4.11 11.19 -7.59
N GLU A 45 -2.88 11.21 -7.08
CA GLU A 45 -2.64 11.33 -5.63
C GLU A 45 -2.99 12.73 -5.11
N ASP A 46 -2.84 13.76 -5.94
CA ASP A 46 -3.21 15.16 -5.65
C ASP A 46 -4.74 15.36 -5.47
N GLU A 47 -5.54 14.45 -6.01
CA GLU A 47 -7.00 14.46 -5.89
C GLU A 47 -7.50 13.79 -4.58
N TYR A 48 -6.62 13.17 -3.81
CA TYR A 48 -7.00 12.45 -2.60
C TYR A 48 -7.38 13.39 -1.44
N VAL A 49 -8.58 13.19 -0.89
CA VAL A 49 -9.04 13.92 0.30
C VAL A 49 -8.51 13.24 1.57
N VAL A 50 -7.69 13.95 2.34
CA VAL A 50 -7.13 13.46 3.61
C VAL A 50 -8.26 13.05 4.58
N PHE A 51 -8.07 11.96 5.32
CA PHE A 51 -9.06 11.35 6.22
C PHE A 51 -10.32 10.78 5.56
N SER A 52 -10.41 10.73 4.22
CA SER A 52 -11.51 10.03 3.53
C SER A 52 -11.39 8.50 3.60
N TYR A 53 -10.18 7.98 3.85
CA TYR A 53 -9.85 6.55 3.79
C TYR A 53 -10.22 5.87 2.44
N ALA A 54 -10.49 6.65 1.39
CA ALA A 54 -10.86 6.12 0.09
C ALA A 54 -9.69 5.39 -0.59
N ARG A 55 -10.02 4.34 -1.35
CA ARG A 55 -9.08 3.57 -2.18
C ARG A 55 -9.20 3.92 -3.67
N ASN A 56 -9.56 5.15 -3.98
CA ASN A 56 -9.86 5.60 -5.35
C ASN A 56 -8.69 6.25 -6.10
N SER A 57 -7.50 6.36 -5.48
CA SER A 57 -6.27 6.87 -6.12
C SER A 57 -5.29 5.73 -6.39
N CYS A 58 -4.98 5.51 -7.67
CA CYS A 58 -4.03 4.46 -8.07
C CYS A 58 -2.60 4.80 -7.60
N ALA A 59 -2.15 6.05 -7.78
CA ALA A 59 -0.82 6.48 -7.35
C ALA A 59 -0.62 6.32 -5.85
N ARG A 60 -1.54 6.88 -5.06
CA ARG A 60 -1.47 6.83 -3.60
C ARG A 60 -1.54 5.40 -3.08
N ASN A 61 -2.47 4.59 -3.57
CA ASN A 61 -2.62 3.22 -3.11
C ASN A 61 -1.37 2.40 -3.43
N HIS A 62 -0.82 2.53 -4.64
CA HIS A 62 0.42 1.84 -4.97
C HIS A 62 1.56 2.26 -4.05
N ARG A 63 1.77 3.57 -3.86
CA ARG A 63 2.84 4.10 -3.01
C ARG A 63 2.71 3.66 -1.55
N ARG A 64 1.49 3.72 -0.99
CA ARG A 64 1.27 3.48 0.46
C ARG A 64 1.03 2.02 0.82
N PHE A 65 0.47 1.23 -0.09
CA PHE A 65 -0.04 -0.10 0.23
C PHE A 65 0.74 -1.22 -0.45
N THR A 66 1.92 -0.96 -1.00
CA THR A 66 2.77 -2.02 -1.55
C THR A 66 4.14 -2.04 -0.89
N LEU A 67 4.76 -3.22 -0.84
CA LEU A 67 6.13 -3.33 -0.31
C LEU A 67 7.15 -2.62 -1.20
N CYS A 68 6.98 -2.60 -2.52
CA CYS A 68 7.86 -1.85 -3.41
C CYS A 68 7.72 -0.33 -3.22
N GLY A 69 6.49 0.16 -3.03
CA GLY A 69 6.24 1.58 -2.71
C GLY A 69 6.85 1.98 -1.37
N TYR A 70 6.66 1.17 -0.32
CA TYR A 70 7.30 1.39 0.98
C TYR A 70 8.83 1.35 0.90
N HIS A 71 9.39 0.36 0.20
CA HIS A 71 10.84 0.20 0.03
C HIS A 71 11.50 1.44 -0.59
N GLU A 72 10.87 1.99 -1.63
CA GLU A 72 11.33 3.22 -2.29
C GLU A 72 11.21 4.44 -1.37
N CYS A 73 10.08 4.60 -0.68
CA CYS A 73 9.85 5.75 0.22
C CYS A 73 10.84 5.79 1.39
N GLU A 74 11.28 4.64 1.89
CA GLU A 74 12.29 4.52 2.95
C GLU A 74 13.73 4.48 2.40
N GLU A 75 13.91 4.63 1.08
CA GLU A 75 15.21 4.65 0.40
C GLU A 75 16.06 3.41 0.71
N HIS A 76 15.41 2.25 0.82
CA HIS A 76 16.10 0.99 1.01
C HIS A 76 16.87 0.61 -0.26
N LYS A 77 17.99 -0.11 -0.09
CA LYS A 77 18.81 -0.58 -1.21
C LYS A 77 18.46 -2.03 -1.56
N GLY A 78 18.57 -2.36 -2.85
CA GLY A 78 18.39 -3.71 -3.39
C GLY A 78 16.94 -4.03 -3.71
N ASP A 79 16.62 -5.32 -3.82
CA ASP A 79 15.27 -5.75 -4.17
C ASP A 79 14.35 -5.76 -2.95
N TRP A 80 13.15 -5.19 -3.09
CA TRP A 80 12.17 -5.13 -2.01
C TRP A 80 11.74 -6.52 -1.53
N GLN A 81 11.70 -7.52 -2.42
CA GLN A 81 11.28 -8.90 -2.13
C GLN A 81 12.18 -9.59 -1.10
N THR A 82 13.45 -9.20 -1.03
CA THR A 82 14.44 -9.80 -0.12
C THR A 82 14.95 -8.80 0.93
N CYS A 83 14.33 -7.62 1.00
CA CYS A 83 14.78 -6.54 1.87
C CYS A 83 14.45 -6.83 3.34
N LYS A 84 15.49 -7.18 4.12
CA LYS A 84 15.37 -7.43 5.56
C LYS A 84 14.84 -6.23 6.35
N LYS A 85 15.13 -5.00 5.91
CA LYS A 85 14.63 -3.77 6.56
C LYS A 85 13.12 -3.62 6.39
N CYS A 86 12.60 -3.93 5.20
CA CYS A 86 11.15 -3.99 4.98
C CYS A 86 10.53 -5.02 5.94
N LEU A 87 11.03 -6.25 5.98
CA LEU A 87 10.50 -7.28 6.87
C LEU A 87 10.53 -6.87 8.36
N GLU A 88 11.65 -6.34 8.84
CA GLU A 88 11.79 -5.95 10.26
C GLU A 88 10.82 -4.82 10.63
N SER A 89 10.54 -3.88 9.72
CA SER A 89 9.63 -2.75 9.97
C SER A 89 8.18 -3.18 10.25
N PHE A 90 7.78 -4.36 9.76
CA PHE A 90 6.44 -4.91 9.94
C PHE A 90 6.42 -6.16 10.83
N LYS A 91 7.51 -6.44 11.55
CA LYS A 91 7.63 -7.68 12.34
C LYS A 91 6.54 -7.85 13.40
N HIS A 92 6.03 -6.75 13.94
CA HIS A 92 4.93 -6.73 14.91
C HIS A 92 3.54 -6.72 14.26
N GLU A 93 3.47 -6.58 12.94
CA GLU A 93 2.27 -6.45 12.11
C GLU A 93 2.42 -7.30 10.84
N MET A 94 2.78 -8.57 10.99
CA MET A 94 3.14 -9.44 9.86
C MET A 94 2.01 -9.58 8.84
N GLU A 95 0.76 -9.49 9.28
CA GLU A 95 -0.43 -9.41 8.41
C GLU A 95 -0.34 -8.24 7.41
N MET A 96 0.12 -7.06 7.85
CA MET A 96 0.32 -5.89 6.99
C MET A 96 1.45 -6.13 5.97
N TYR A 97 2.56 -6.73 6.41
CA TYR A 97 3.67 -7.08 5.51
C TYR A 97 3.20 -7.97 4.36
N VAL A 98 2.48 -9.04 4.71
CA VAL A 98 1.96 -10.00 3.73
C VAL A 98 0.98 -9.33 2.80
N TRP A 99 0.04 -8.54 3.32
CA TRP A 99 -0.94 -7.85 2.49
C TRP A 99 -0.28 -6.83 1.56
N TYR A 100 0.68 -6.02 2.04
CA TYR A 100 1.46 -5.10 1.19
C TYR A 100 2.24 -5.83 0.10
N GLY A 101 2.71 -7.06 0.35
CA GLY A 101 3.41 -7.86 -0.65
C GLY A 101 2.50 -8.55 -1.67
N THR A 102 1.19 -8.65 -1.44
CA THR A 102 0.33 -9.59 -2.19
C THR A 102 -1.00 -9.02 -2.69
N ASN A 103 -1.39 -7.82 -2.27
CA ASN A 103 -2.66 -7.20 -2.66
C ASN A 103 -2.73 -6.79 -4.16
N GLU A 104 -3.87 -6.23 -4.56
CA GLU A 104 -4.21 -5.84 -5.92
C GLU A 104 -3.44 -4.62 -6.46
N TYR A 105 -2.78 -3.84 -5.61
CA TYR A 105 -1.97 -2.70 -6.04
C TYR A 105 -0.56 -3.12 -6.47
N ASN A 106 -0.20 -4.39 -6.31
CA ASN A 106 1.11 -4.92 -6.70
C ASN A 106 1.15 -5.35 -8.16
N PHE A 107 2.17 -4.88 -8.88
CA PHE A 107 2.51 -5.37 -10.23
C PHE A 107 3.30 -6.67 -10.21
N SER A 108 4.01 -6.93 -9.11
CA SER A 108 4.69 -8.19 -8.83
C SER A 108 4.43 -8.52 -7.37
N LYS A 109 4.06 -9.77 -7.08
CA LYS A 109 3.68 -10.20 -5.74
C LYS A 109 4.84 -10.91 -5.06
N LEU A 110 4.87 -10.84 -3.74
CA LEU A 110 5.77 -11.62 -2.91
C LEU A 110 5.42 -13.11 -3.06
N GLU A 111 6.36 -13.91 -3.57
CA GLU A 111 6.10 -15.30 -3.93
C GLU A 111 5.89 -16.21 -2.70
N ASN A 112 6.69 -16.01 -1.66
CA ASN A 112 6.68 -16.83 -0.46
C ASN A 112 6.42 -15.95 0.77
N PRO A 113 5.19 -15.41 0.93
CA PRO A 113 4.87 -14.58 2.07
C PRO A 113 4.96 -15.41 3.38
N PRO A 114 5.51 -14.84 4.46
CA PRO A 114 5.53 -15.49 5.76
C PRO A 114 4.11 -15.75 6.28
N SER A 115 3.92 -16.80 7.08
CA SER A 115 2.68 -16.99 7.81
C SER A 115 2.58 -16.01 8.98
N PHE A 116 1.35 -15.72 9.39
CA PHE A 116 1.07 -14.86 10.53
C PHE A 116 -0.14 -15.38 11.30
N GLN A 117 -0.25 -14.97 12.56
CA GLN A 117 -1.45 -15.20 13.35
C GLN A 117 -2.42 -14.03 13.12
N PRO A 118 -3.69 -14.28 12.76
CA PRO A 118 -4.64 -13.21 12.53
C PRO A 118 -4.85 -12.35 13.76
N THR A 119 -5.01 -11.05 13.55
CA THR A 119 -5.18 -10.10 14.65
C THR A 119 -6.60 -10.14 15.19
N HIS A 120 -6.76 -10.17 16.51
CA HIS A 120 -8.06 -10.18 17.16
C HIS A 120 -8.20 -9.03 18.17
N CYS A 121 -9.42 -8.55 18.35
CA CYS A 121 -9.73 -7.55 19.37
C CYS A 121 -9.50 -8.13 20.77
N GLY A 122 -8.64 -7.50 21.58
CA GLY A 122 -8.35 -7.93 22.95
C GLY A 122 -9.55 -7.88 23.91
N LYS A 123 -10.68 -7.24 23.52
CA LYS A 123 -11.91 -7.19 24.33
C LYS A 123 -12.91 -8.28 23.96
N CYS A 124 -13.29 -8.33 22.69
CA CYS A 124 -14.42 -9.15 22.22
C CYS A 124 -13.98 -10.35 21.37
N GLY A 125 -12.67 -10.51 21.12
CA GLY A 125 -12.13 -11.60 20.31
C GLY A 125 -12.49 -11.53 18.83
N LYS A 126 -13.14 -10.45 18.35
CA LYS A 126 -13.47 -10.29 16.93
C LYS A 126 -12.19 -10.21 16.09
N HIS A 127 -12.13 -10.97 15.00
CA HIS A 127 -11.07 -10.88 14.00
C HIS A 127 -11.02 -9.46 13.38
N ILE A 128 -9.84 -8.87 13.34
CA ILE A 128 -9.54 -7.56 12.75
C ILE A 128 -8.64 -7.80 11.55
N VAL A 129 -9.13 -7.42 10.36
CA VAL A 129 -8.32 -7.41 9.14
C VAL A 129 -7.52 -6.11 9.15
N LEU A 130 -6.25 -6.12 9.56
CA LEU A 130 -5.46 -4.91 9.79
C LEU A 130 -5.40 -3.95 8.59
N PRO A 131 -5.28 -4.42 7.33
CA PRO A 131 -5.20 -3.49 6.20
C PRO A 131 -6.50 -2.74 5.90
N GLU A 132 -7.65 -3.25 6.32
CA GLU A 132 -8.97 -2.79 5.87
C GLU A 132 -9.91 -2.38 7.00
N GLY A 133 -9.80 -3.00 8.16
CA GLY A 133 -10.65 -2.76 9.31
C GLY A 133 -10.26 -1.50 10.07
N GLY A 134 -11.22 -0.89 10.74
CA GLY A 134 -10.93 0.11 11.75
C GLY A 134 -10.52 -0.55 13.06
N TYR A 135 -9.37 -0.10 13.57
CA TYR A 135 -8.84 -0.53 14.85
C TYR A 135 -8.04 0.59 15.51
N SER A 136 -7.81 0.41 16.80
CA SER A 136 -6.84 1.17 17.57
C SER A 136 -5.84 0.20 18.19
N VAL A 137 -4.61 0.67 18.36
CA VAL A 137 -3.53 -0.07 19.01
C VAL A 137 -2.95 0.76 20.15
N LEU A 138 -2.73 0.13 21.30
CA LEU A 138 -2.05 0.75 22.44
C LEU A 138 -1.09 -0.27 23.06
N HIS A 139 0.22 -0.02 22.99
CA HIS A 139 1.24 -0.93 23.53
C HIS A 139 1.09 -2.41 23.09
N GLY A 140 0.65 -2.65 21.85
CA GLY A 140 0.42 -3.99 21.30
C GLY A 140 -0.98 -4.55 21.53
N GLU A 141 -1.83 -3.86 22.29
CA GLU A 141 -3.23 -4.23 22.48
C GLU A 141 -4.09 -3.67 21.34
N TYR A 142 -4.69 -4.57 20.55
CA TYR A 142 -5.57 -4.21 19.44
C TYR A 142 -7.04 -4.17 19.89
N ARG A 143 -7.76 -3.14 19.44
CA ARG A 143 -9.21 -2.99 19.66
C ARG A 143 -9.91 -2.63 18.38
N CYS A 144 -11.02 -3.31 18.09
CA CYS A 144 -11.90 -2.94 16.99
C CYS A 144 -12.69 -1.66 17.30
N ASP A 145 -13.25 -1.02 16.27
CA ASP A 145 -14.04 0.21 16.41
C ASP A 145 -15.20 0.13 17.40
N GLY A 146 -15.81 -1.05 17.55
CA GLY A 146 -16.90 -1.28 18.50
C GLY A 146 -16.46 -1.47 19.95
N CYS A 147 -15.16 -1.45 20.24
CA CYS A 147 -14.59 -1.69 21.56
C CYS A 147 -13.52 -0.65 21.93
N PRO A 148 -13.86 0.66 21.92
CA PRO A 148 -12.89 1.71 22.22
C PRO A 148 -12.27 1.52 23.61
N ILE A 149 -11.00 1.87 23.74
CA ILE A 149 -10.27 1.83 25.01
C ILE A 149 -10.77 2.97 25.89
N SER A 150 -11.41 2.64 27.02
CA SER A 150 -11.78 3.63 28.04
C SER A 150 -10.55 4.19 28.75
N ASP A 151 -10.68 5.35 29.40
CA ASP A 151 -9.56 5.97 30.13
C ASP A 151 -9.00 5.06 31.22
N LYS A 152 -9.86 4.31 31.90
CA LYS A 152 -9.45 3.32 32.90
C LYS A 152 -8.63 2.19 32.27
N GLU A 153 -9.12 1.58 31.19
CA GLU A 153 -8.38 0.54 30.46
C GLU A 153 -7.05 1.08 29.92
N ARG A 154 -7.03 2.32 29.43
CA ARG A 154 -5.81 3.00 28.95
C ARG A 154 -4.78 3.11 30.07
N ASP A 155 -5.17 3.57 31.24
CA ASP A 155 -4.26 3.67 32.39
C ASP A 155 -3.72 2.32 32.83
N GLU A 156 -4.57 1.28 32.83
CA GLU A 156 -4.19 -0.10 33.14
C GLU A 156 -3.18 -0.66 32.13
N ILE A 157 -3.40 -0.45 30.83
CA ILE A 157 -2.49 -0.88 29.75
C ILE A 157 -1.15 -0.14 29.83
N ILE A 158 -1.16 1.17 30.13
CA ILE A 158 0.06 1.98 30.17
C ILE A 158 0.86 1.76 31.46
N LYS A 159 0.23 1.41 32.58
CA LYS A 159 0.86 1.30 33.91
C LYS A 159 2.16 0.47 33.92
N PRO A 160 2.26 -0.70 33.26
CA PRO A 160 3.51 -1.48 33.19
C PRO A 160 4.64 -0.77 32.42
N HIS A 161 4.32 0.15 31.52
CA HIS A 161 5.27 0.85 30.65
C HIS A 161 5.76 2.19 31.21
N ARG A 162 5.14 2.71 32.27
CA ARG A 162 5.52 4.00 32.90
C ARG A 162 6.92 4.00 33.56
N GLY A 163 7.61 2.86 33.63
CA GLY A 163 8.96 2.71 34.20
C GLY A 163 10.11 2.56 33.19
N GLY A 164 9.85 2.63 31.88
CA GLY A 164 10.85 2.37 30.84
C GLY A 164 11.78 3.55 30.52
N LYS A 165 12.94 3.61 31.19
CA LYS A 165 14.18 4.37 30.91
C LYS A 165 14.05 5.76 30.26
N LYS A 166 14.38 6.78 31.05
CA LYS A 166 15.07 7.99 30.57
C LYS A 166 16.26 7.57 29.70
N ARG A 167 16.25 7.99 28.44
CA ARG A 167 17.47 8.19 27.66
C ARG A 167 17.91 9.63 27.82
#